data_AF-A0A929FBY9-F1
#
_entry.id   AF-A0A929FBY9-F1
#
_cell.length_a   1.000
_cell.length_b   1.000
_cell.length_c   1.000
_cell.angle_alpha   90.00
_cell.angle_beta   90.00
_cell.angle_gamma   90.00
#
_symmetry.space_group_name_H-M   'P 1'
#
loop_
_entity.id
_entity.type
_entity.pdbx_description
1 polymer ?
#
loop_
_entity_poly.entity_id
_entity_poly.type
_entity_poly.pdbx_seq_one_letter_code
_entity_poly.pdbx_strand_id
1 'polypeptide(L)'
;MVEKQYGCPVEVTLDVIGGKWKCVILWWLRRGARRFNELIQLIPGISRKVLTAQLRQLETDGLIHRQAFQVSPPRVEYSLTVYGETLRPITELMCDWGKVHAPEFRFGVIYLRSLRVLVIATDLTSQRIEGELGEFRDANVTVASLMTALENWSQIRPEVVIVDFALDEDFSPLRPQLETSAEDPQASIPAIALVANSQHRERALAQGFQIQLMEPVEIPELVAEIANLTGRLD
;
A
#
# COMPACT_ATOMS: atom_id res chain seq x y z
N MET A 1 -29.88 -12.86 -31.99
CA MET A 1 -28.57 -13.00 -31.32
C MET A 1 -28.13 -14.42 -31.57
N VAL A 2 -26.96 -14.64 -32.16
CA VAL A 2 -26.42 -16.01 -32.30
C VAL A 2 -26.12 -16.48 -30.87
N GLU A 3 -26.73 -17.59 -30.44
CA GLU A 3 -26.40 -18.22 -29.17
C GLU A 3 -24.93 -18.63 -29.21
N LYS A 4 -24.10 -17.97 -28.42
CA LYS A 4 -22.68 -18.31 -28.30
C LYS A 4 -22.61 -19.63 -27.53
N GLN A 5 -22.17 -20.69 -28.19
CA GLN A 5 -21.97 -21.98 -27.55
C GLN A 5 -20.58 -22.01 -26.90
N TYR A 6 -20.54 -22.33 -25.61
CA TYR A 6 -19.30 -22.45 -24.83
C TYR A 6 -18.94 -23.91 -24.63
N GLY A 7 -17.65 -24.24 -24.74
CA GLY A 7 -17.12 -25.58 -24.49
C GLY A 7 -17.05 -25.92 -23.00
N CYS A 8 -16.90 -24.91 -22.13
CA CYS A 8 -16.93 -25.09 -20.68
C CYS A 8 -17.27 -23.79 -19.92
N PRO A 9 -17.66 -23.86 -18.64
CA PRO A 9 -17.96 -22.67 -17.83
C PRO A 9 -16.81 -21.68 -17.70
N VAL A 10 -15.56 -22.15 -17.81
CA VAL A 10 -14.37 -21.27 -17.77
C VAL A 10 -14.38 -20.30 -18.95
N GLU A 11 -14.83 -20.71 -20.13
CA GLU A 11 -14.94 -19.82 -21.29
C GLU A 11 -15.95 -18.69 -21.05
N VAL A 12 -17.04 -18.97 -20.32
CA VAL A 12 -18.01 -17.94 -19.93
C VAL A 12 -17.36 -16.90 -19.03
N THR A 13 -16.55 -17.34 -18.06
CA THR A 13 -15.79 -16.42 -17.20
C THR A 13 -14.78 -15.60 -18.01
N LEU A 14 -14.04 -16.24 -18.93
CA LEU A 14 -13.04 -15.57 -19.75
C LEU A 14 -13.66 -14.56 -20.74
N ASP A 15 -14.88 -14.78 -21.19
CA ASP A 15 -15.60 -13.80 -22.00
C ASP A 15 -15.92 -12.51 -21.21
N VAL A 16 -16.22 -12.67 -19.92
CA VAL A 16 -16.59 -11.56 -19.03
C VAL A 16 -15.36 -10.81 -18.52
N ILE A 17 -14.34 -11.52 -18.01
CA ILE A 17 -13.18 -10.91 -17.34
C ILE A 17 -11.83 -11.23 -17.98
N GLY A 18 -11.81 -11.94 -19.11
CA GLY A 18 -10.57 -12.23 -19.81
C GLY A 18 -9.86 -10.99 -20.36
N GLY A 19 -8.63 -11.22 -20.79
CA GLY A 19 -7.71 -10.16 -21.22
C GLY A 19 -6.84 -9.61 -20.08
N LYS A 20 -5.88 -8.76 -20.44
CA LYS A 20 -4.83 -8.30 -19.51
C LYS A 20 -5.35 -7.41 -18.38
N TRP A 21 -6.37 -6.58 -18.65
CA TRP A 21 -6.67 -5.42 -17.80
C TRP A 21 -7.91 -5.58 -16.93
N LYS A 22 -8.95 -6.30 -17.37
CA LYS A 22 -10.23 -6.42 -16.64
C LYS A 22 -10.03 -6.96 -15.22
N CYS A 23 -9.37 -8.11 -15.07
CA CYS A 23 -9.08 -8.69 -13.76
C CYS A 23 -8.23 -7.75 -12.86
N VAL A 24 -7.26 -7.03 -13.44
CA VAL A 24 -6.40 -6.11 -12.68
C VAL A 24 -7.21 -4.91 -12.15
N ILE A 25 -8.11 -4.36 -12.95
CA ILE A 25 -9.01 -3.27 -12.54
C ILE A 25 -9.95 -3.75 -11.42
N LEU A 26 -10.60 -4.91 -11.61
CA LEU A 26 -11.50 -5.50 -10.61
C LEU A 26 -10.75 -5.78 -9.29
N TRP A 27 -9.53 -6.30 -9.39
CA TRP A 27 -8.66 -6.50 -8.24
C TRP A 27 -8.48 -5.19 -7.47
N TRP A 28 -8.08 -4.09 -8.12
CA TRP A 28 -7.90 -2.81 -7.41
C TRP A 28 -9.20 -2.24 -6.80
N LEU A 29 -10.34 -2.38 -7.49
CA LEU A 29 -11.63 -1.90 -7.01
C LEU A 29 -12.20 -2.71 -5.84
N ARG A 30 -11.71 -3.93 -5.59
CA ARG A 30 -12.10 -4.74 -4.42
C ARG A 30 -11.78 -4.04 -3.09
N ARG A 31 -10.84 -3.09 -3.07
CA ARG A 31 -10.45 -2.34 -1.86
C ARG A 31 -11.29 -1.08 -1.65
N GLY A 32 -12.32 -0.86 -2.46
CA GLY A 32 -13.21 0.30 -2.39
C GLY A 32 -13.17 1.15 -3.66
N ALA A 33 -13.97 2.21 -3.64
CA ALA A 33 -14.12 3.11 -4.79
C ALA A 33 -12.81 3.83 -5.12
N ARG A 34 -12.51 4.00 -6.41
CA ARG A 34 -11.29 4.67 -6.91
C ARG A 34 -11.59 5.66 -8.02
N ARG A 35 -10.81 6.73 -8.10
CA ARG A 35 -10.84 7.70 -9.20
C ARG A 35 -10.05 7.19 -10.41
N PHE A 36 -10.33 7.76 -11.58
CA PHE A 36 -9.64 7.39 -12.82
C PHE A 36 -8.12 7.54 -12.73
N ASN A 37 -7.62 8.65 -12.19
CA ASN A 37 -6.18 8.90 -12.10
C ASN A 37 -5.50 7.94 -11.11
N GLU A 38 -6.18 7.56 -10.01
CA GLU A 38 -5.67 6.55 -9.07
C GLU A 38 -5.52 5.20 -9.78
N LEU A 39 -6.52 4.79 -10.58
CA LEU A 39 -6.42 3.56 -11.35
C LEU A 39 -5.31 3.59 -12.42
N ILE A 40 -5.02 4.75 -13.02
CA ILE A 40 -3.88 4.91 -13.94
C ILE A 40 -2.55 4.69 -13.20
N GLN A 41 -2.42 5.24 -11.99
CA GLN A 41 -1.22 5.10 -11.17
C GLN A 41 -1.01 3.65 -10.69
N LEU A 42 -2.10 3.02 -10.21
CA LEU A 42 -2.08 1.67 -9.66
C LEU A 42 -1.84 0.56 -10.71
N ILE A 43 -1.99 0.86 -12.01
CA ILE A 43 -1.89 -0.13 -13.09
C ILE A 43 -0.78 0.28 -14.07
N PRO A 44 0.50 -0.01 -13.75
CA PRO A 44 1.61 0.33 -14.63
C PRO A 44 1.45 -0.24 -16.04
N GLY A 45 1.68 0.61 -17.04
CA GLY A 45 1.65 0.24 -18.46
C GLY A 45 0.26 0.25 -19.11
N ILE A 46 -0.82 0.54 -18.38
CA ILE A 46 -2.12 0.81 -19.01
C ILE A 46 -2.15 2.24 -19.55
N SER A 47 -2.53 2.41 -20.82
CA SER A 47 -2.74 3.76 -21.36
C SER A 47 -4.10 4.32 -20.92
N ARG A 48 -4.21 5.65 -20.81
CA ARG A 48 -5.50 6.32 -20.51
C ARG A 48 -6.62 5.87 -21.44
N LYS A 49 -6.33 5.79 -22.75
CA LYS A 49 -7.29 5.32 -23.77
C LYS A 49 -7.78 3.89 -23.49
N VAL A 50 -6.86 2.99 -23.14
CA VAL A 50 -7.20 1.59 -22.82
C VAL A 50 -7.99 1.52 -21.53
N LEU A 51 -7.58 2.21 -20.46
CA LEU A 51 -8.32 2.22 -19.20
C LEU A 51 -9.76 2.72 -19.39
N THR A 52 -9.97 3.82 -20.16
CA THR A 52 -11.31 4.32 -20.48
C THR A 52 -12.16 3.26 -21.19
N ALA A 53 -11.59 2.54 -22.16
CA ALA A 53 -12.30 1.48 -22.87
C ALA A 53 -12.67 0.31 -21.95
N GLN A 54 -11.74 -0.11 -21.09
CA GLN A 54 -11.96 -1.21 -20.15
C GLN A 54 -13.00 -0.87 -19.09
N LEU A 55 -12.95 0.34 -18.50
CA LEU A 55 -13.96 0.79 -17.54
C LEU A 55 -15.36 0.85 -18.14
N ARG A 56 -15.50 1.38 -19.38
CA ARG A 56 -16.79 1.38 -20.09
C ARG A 56 -17.33 -0.02 -20.32
N GLN A 57 -16.46 -0.96 -20.69
CA GLN A 57 -16.88 -2.34 -20.91
C GLN A 57 -17.30 -3.02 -19.60
N LEU A 58 -16.51 -2.87 -18.53
CA LEU A 58 -16.86 -3.40 -17.21
C LEU A 58 -18.16 -2.81 -16.66
N GLU A 59 -18.43 -1.52 -16.94
CA GLU A 59 -19.68 -0.86 -16.58
C GLU A 59 -20.86 -1.42 -17.39
N THR A 60 -20.66 -1.62 -18.70
CA THR A 60 -21.67 -2.24 -19.61
C THR A 60 -21.97 -3.68 -19.20
N ASP A 61 -20.94 -4.43 -18.79
CA ASP A 61 -21.05 -5.81 -18.30
C ASP A 61 -21.65 -5.89 -16.88
N GLY A 62 -21.98 -4.74 -16.25
CA GLY A 62 -22.61 -4.65 -14.94
C GLY A 62 -21.69 -4.98 -13.76
N LEU A 63 -20.37 -5.03 -13.99
CA LEU A 63 -19.37 -5.40 -12.97
C LEU A 63 -18.94 -4.22 -12.12
N ILE A 64 -18.94 -3.01 -12.67
CA ILE A 64 -18.56 -1.79 -11.95
C ILE A 64 -19.65 -0.73 -12.04
N HIS A 65 -19.74 0.11 -11.02
CA HIS A 65 -20.59 1.29 -10.97
C HIS A 65 -19.73 2.55 -11.11
N ARG A 66 -20.15 3.47 -11.98
CA ARG A 66 -19.53 4.78 -12.14
C ARG A 66 -20.39 5.85 -11.47
N GLN A 67 -19.85 6.53 -10.47
CA GLN A 67 -20.54 7.60 -9.76
C GLN A 67 -19.87 8.95 -10.02
N ALA A 68 -20.65 9.94 -10.46
CA ALA A 68 -20.20 11.32 -10.62
C ALA A 68 -20.66 12.16 -9.43
N PHE A 69 -19.73 12.88 -8.81
CA PHE A 69 -19.98 13.76 -7.68
C PHE A 69 -19.88 15.22 -8.14
N GLN A 70 -20.98 15.97 -7.99
CA GLN A 70 -21.06 17.40 -8.28
C GLN A 70 -20.57 18.25 -7.09
N VAL A 71 -19.41 17.90 -6.55
CA VAL A 71 -18.70 18.71 -5.56
C VAL A 71 -17.70 19.62 -6.27
N SER A 72 -17.17 20.65 -5.60
CA SER A 72 -16.06 21.44 -6.13
C SER A 72 -14.74 20.94 -5.53
N PRO A 73 -13.78 20.41 -6.32
CA PRO A 73 -13.85 20.16 -7.77
C PRO A 73 -14.63 18.88 -8.13
N PRO A 74 -15.26 18.81 -9.32
CA PRO A 74 -16.06 17.65 -9.73
C PRO A 74 -15.19 16.41 -9.84
N ARG A 75 -15.68 15.27 -9.35
CA ARG A 75 -14.95 14.00 -9.39
C ARG A 75 -15.82 12.83 -9.82
N VAL A 76 -15.17 11.80 -10.35
CA VAL A 76 -15.79 10.55 -10.79
C VAL A 76 -15.07 9.41 -10.11
N GLU A 77 -15.83 8.52 -9.50
CA GLU A 77 -15.34 7.32 -8.84
C GLU A 77 -15.95 6.08 -9.49
N TYR A 78 -15.21 4.97 -9.42
CA TYR A 78 -15.62 3.66 -9.88
C TYR A 78 -15.58 2.70 -8.69
N SER A 79 -16.60 1.86 -8.54
CA SER A 79 -16.67 0.83 -7.50
C SER A 79 -17.17 -0.49 -8.10
N LEU A 80 -16.96 -1.61 -7.42
CA LEU A 80 -17.63 -2.86 -7.81
C LEU A 80 -19.14 -2.73 -7.58
N THR A 81 -19.93 -3.40 -8.43
CA THR A 81 -21.35 -3.65 -8.15
C THR A 81 -21.51 -4.89 -7.27
N VAL A 82 -22.71 -5.16 -6.78
CA VAL A 82 -23.03 -6.44 -6.11
C VAL A 82 -22.66 -7.64 -6.98
N TYR A 83 -22.85 -7.54 -8.30
CA TYR A 83 -22.44 -8.60 -9.23
C TYR A 83 -20.92 -8.66 -9.39
N GLY A 84 -20.24 -7.52 -9.53
CA GLY A 84 -18.78 -7.48 -9.60
C GLY A 84 -18.08 -8.03 -8.35
N GLU A 85 -18.67 -7.83 -7.17
CA GLU A 85 -18.17 -8.38 -5.91
C GLU A 85 -18.15 -9.92 -5.89
N THR A 86 -19.00 -10.59 -6.67
CA THR A 86 -18.97 -12.06 -6.80
C THR A 86 -17.68 -12.58 -7.43
N LEU A 87 -16.92 -11.72 -8.13
CA LEU A 87 -15.65 -12.06 -8.74
C LEU A 87 -14.44 -11.82 -7.83
N ARG A 88 -14.63 -11.20 -6.66
CA ARG A 88 -13.57 -10.94 -5.70
C ARG A 88 -12.76 -12.21 -5.37
N PRO A 89 -13.38 -13.37 -5.02
CA PRO A 89 -12.63 -14.58 -4.71
C PRO A 89 -11.76 -15.06 -5.86
N ILE A 90 -12.20 -14.87 -7.11
CA ILE A 90 -11.43 -15.23 -8.31
C ILE A 90 -10.19 -14.34 -8.42
N THR A 91 -10.34 -13.02 -8.25
CA THR A 91 -9.20 -12.09 -8.32
C THR A 91 -8.19 -12.31 -7.20
N GLU A 92 -8.63 -12.77 -6.03
CA GLU A 92 -7.77 -13.14 -4.89
C GLU A 92 -7.01 -14.43 -5.17
N LEU A 93 -7.68 -15.47 -5.67
CA LEU A 93 -7.04 -16.72 -6.07
C LEU A 93 -6.00 -16.51 -7.19
N MET A 94 -6.28 -15.65 -8.17
CA MET A 94 -5.32 -15.28 -9.20
C MET A 94 -4.10 -14.57 -8.61
N CYS A 95 -4.32 -13.68 -7.63
CA CYS A 95 -3.25 -12.97 -6.93
C CYS A 95 -2.35 -13.94 -6.16
N ASP A 96 -2.94 -14.86 -5.41
CA ASP A 96 -2.17 -15.81 -4.61
C ASP A 96 -1.43 -16.83 -5.47
N TRP A 97 -2.06 -17.32 -6.53
CA TRP A 97 -1.38 -18.16 -7.51
C TRP A 97 -0.20 -17.43 -8.17
N GLY A 98 -0.37 -16.15 -8.54
CA GLY A 98 0.69 -15.34 -9.14
C GLY A 98 1.93 -15.19 -8.25
N LYS A 99 1.74 -15.01 -6.94
CA LYS A 99 2.83 -14.96 -5.95
C LYS A 99 3.60 -16.28 -5.88
N VAL A 100 2.90 -17.41 -5.97
CA VAL A 100 3.50 -18.76 -5.88
C VAL A 100 4.19 -19.15 -7.19
N HIS A 101 3.59 -18.80 -8.33
CA HIS A 101 4.11 -19.18 -9.64
C HIS A 101 5.38 -18.42 -10.01
N ALA A 102 5.46 -17.16 -9.59
CA ALA A 102 6.47 -16.22 -10.02
C ALA A 102 7.01 -15.45 -8.80
N PRO A 103 7.59 -16.14 -7.80
CA PRO A 103 8.05 -15.52 -6.56
C PRO A 103 9.19 -14.51 -6.78
N GLU A 104 9.91 -14.61 -7.90
CA GLU A 104 10.93 -13.65 -8.33
C GLU A 104 10.33 -12.34 -8.87
N PHE A 105 9.05 -12.33 -9.26
CA PHE A 105 8.38 -11.15 -9.79
C PHE A 105 7.82 -10.28 -8.67
N ARG A 106 8.01 -8.97 -8.83
CA ARG A 106 7.66 -7.96 -7.82
C ARG A 106 6.27 -7.39 -8.12
N PHE A 107 5.33 -7.46 -7.17
CA PHE A 107 3.93 -7.06 -7.38
C PHE A 107 3.54 -5.80 -6.57
N GLY A 108 2.87 -4.85 -7.24
CA GLY A 108 2.51 -3.51 -6.73
C GLY A 108 3.75 -2.64 -6.63
N VAL A 109 3.74 -1.39 -7.11
CA VAL A 109 4.93 -0.53 -6.94
C VAL A 109 4.54 0.88 -6.57
N ILE A 110 4.39 1.10 -5.26
CA ILE A 110 4.73 2.38 -4.67
C ILE A 110 6.25 2.37 -4.58
N TYR A 111 6.91 3.25 -5.35
CA TYR A 111 8.34 3.49 -5.20
C TYR A 111 8.52 4.61 -4.18
N LEU A 112 9.30 4.33 -3.16
CA LEU A 112 9.65 5.27 -2.11
C LEU A 112 10.77 6.23 -2.54
N ARG A 113 11.26 6.23 -3.79
CA ARG A 113 12.13 7.28 -4.38
C ARG A 113 13.33 7.66 -3.48
N SER A 114 14.11 6.66 -3.11
CA SER A 114 15.25 6.73 -2.21
C SER A 114 14.95 7.35 -0.83
N LEU A 115 13.69 7.26 -0.35
CA LEU A 115 13.27 7.72 0.98
C LEU A 115 14.16 7.11 2.05
N ARG A 116 14.70 7.93 2.93
CA ARG A 116 15.52 7.47 4.06
C ARG A 116 14.62 6.96 5.18
N VAL A 117 14.54 5.65 5.32
CA VAL A 117 13.73 4.97 6.33
C VAL A 117 14.66 4.44 7.41
N LEU A 118 14.46 4.88 8.65
CA LEU A 118 15.16 4.31 9.80
C LEU A 118 14.25 3.29 10.49
N VAL A 119 14.74 2.07 10.66
CA VAL A 119 14.04 1.00 11.38
C VAL A 119 14.79 0.74 12.69
N ILE A 120 14.09 0.92 13.81
CA ILE A 120 14.57 0.60 15.16
C ILE A 120 13.82 -0.65 15.62
N ALA A 121 14.44 -1.81 15.43
CA ALA A 121 13.84 -3.11 15.73
C ALA A 121 14.93 -4.17 15.97
N THR A 122 14.53 -5.31 16.51
CA THR A 122 15.44 -6.28 17.13
C THR A 122 15.06 -7.73 16.81
N ASP A 123 15.10 -8.16 15.54
CA ASP A 123 15.24 -9.57 15.13
C ASP A 123 15.01 -9.80 13.62
N LEU A 124 13.83 -10.27 13.23
CA LEU A 124 13.43 -10.80 11.93
C LEU A 124 12.49 -9.84 11.20
N THR A 125 11.71 -9.06 11.94
CA THR A 125 10.83 -8.02 11.38
C THR A 125 11.66 -6.95 10.64
N SER A 126 12.82 -6.57 11.19
CA SER A 126 13.75 -5.64 10.54
C SER A 126 14.34 -6.18 9.23
N GLN A 127 14.76 -7.44 9.18
CA GLN A 127 15.31 -8.05 7.95
C GLN A 127 14.27 -8.13 6.83
N ARG A 128 13.02 -8.48 7.19
CA ARG A 128 11.91 -8.51 6.24
C ARG A 128 11.59 -7.10 5.73
N ILE A 129 11.52 -6.10 6.61
CA ILE A 129 11.25 -4.71 6.24
C ILE A 129 12.39 -4.10 5.42
N GLU A 130 13.64 -4.34 5.80
CA GLU A 130 14.83 -3.88 5.07
C GLU A 130 14.88 -4.47 3.67
N GLY A 131 14.71 -5.79 3.54
CA GLY A 131 14.65 -6.46 2.24
C GLY A 131 13.52 -5.87 1.38
N GLU A 132 12.30 -5.87 1.88
CA GLU A 132 11.11 -5.41 1.13
C GLU A 132 11.15 -3.92 0.77
N LEU A 133 11.44 -3.02 1.71
CA LEU A 133 11.48 -1.59 1.44
C LEU A 133 12.74 -1.19 0.65
N GLY A 134 13.90 -1.76 0.98
CA GLY A 134 15.16 -1.45 0.33
C GLY A 134 15.21 -1.98 -1.09
N GLU A 135 15.20 -3.31 -1.24
CA GLU A 135 15.41 -3.94 -2.54
C GLU A 135 14.22 -3.70 -3.48
N PHE A 136 12.99 -3.66 -2.98
CA PHE A 136 11.79 -3.70 -3.83
C PHE A 136 11.04 -2.37 -3.95
N ARG A 137 11.29 -1.39 -3.06
CA ARG A 137 10.60 -0.10 -3.08
C ARG A 137 11.50 1.09 -3.35
N ASP A 138 12.81 0.91 -3.58
CA ASP A 138 13.77 2.00 -3.73
C ASP A 138 13.70 2.93 -2.50
N ALA A 139 13.81 2.35 -1.30
CA ALA A 139 14.03 3.10 -0.06
C ALA A 139 15.47 2.90 0.41
N ASN A 140 16.05 3.93 1.02
CA ASN A 140 17.32 3.80 1.73
C ASN A 140 17.02 3.41 3.17
N VAL A 141 16.95 2.11 3.43
CA VAL A 141 16.64 1.58 4.76
C VAL A 141 17.92 1.51 5.59
N THR A 142 17.88 2.06 6.80
CA THR A 142 18.91 1.88 7.82
C THR A 142 18.28 1.17 9.00
N VAL A 143 18.81 0.01 9.38
CA VAL A 143 18.41 -0.71 10.59
C VAL A 143 19.41 -0.41 11.70
N ALA A 144 18.92 -0.03 12.89
CA ALA A 144 19.79 0.30 14.02
C ALA A 144 19.10 0.01 15.36
N SER A 145 19.91 -0.17 16.41
CA SER A 145 19.40 -0.08 17.79
C SER A 145 19.01 1.36 18.12
N LEU A 146 18.20 1.57 19.17
CA LEU A 146 17.86 2.91 19.66
C LEU A 146 19.10 3.77 19.92
N MET A 147 20.11 3.20 20.59
CA MET A 147 21.36 3.91 20.89
C MET A 147 22.12 4.31 19.63
N THR A 148 22.30 3.37 18.71
CA THR A 148 22.99 3.62 17.43
C THR A 148 22.25 4.64 16.57
N ALA A 149 20.93 4.62 16.58
CA ALA A 149 20.08 5.60 15.89
C ALA A 149 20.30 7.01 16.44
N LEU A 150 20.30 7.18 17.77
CA LEU A 150 20.51 8.48 18.41
C LEU A 150 21.91 9.04 18.16
N GLU A 151 22.95 8.19 18.24
CA GLU A 151 24.34 8.60 17.99
C GLU A 151 24.57 9.06 16.56
N ASN A 152 23.93 8.40 15.58
CA ASN A 152 24.15 8.64 14.15
C ASN A 152 23.04 9.47 13.48
N TRP A 153 22.12 10.03 14.25
CA TRP A 153 20.91 10.69 13.73
C TRP A 153 21.19 11.75 12.65
N SER A 154 22.21 12.59 12.89
CA SER A 154 22.62 13.68 11.98
C SER A 154 23.19 13.19 10.64
N GLN A 155 23.69 11.95 10.60
CA GLN A 155 24.21 11.29 9.41
C GLN A 155 23.09 10.51 8.70
N ILE A 156 22.25 9.79 9.45
CA ILE A 156 21.12 9.02 8.91
C ILE A 156 20.11 9.95 8.25
N ARG A 157 19.77 11.07 8.92
CA ARG A 157 18.76 12.05 8.47
C ARG A 157 17.48 11.37 7.99
N PRO A 158 16.80 10.58 8.85
CA PRO A 158 15.63 9.83 8.44
C PRO A 158 14.50 10.77 8.01
N GLU A 159 13.78 10.36 6.97
CA GLU A 159 12.55 11.00 6.53
C GLU A 159 11.31 10.28 7.09
N VAL A 160 11.45 9.02 7.50
CA VAL A 160 10.45 8.24 8.25
C VAL A 160 11.17 7.34 9.24
N VAL A 161 10.58 7.13 10.42
CA VAL A 161 11.07 6.20 11.43
C VAL A 161 10.03 5.10 11.68
N ILE A 162 10.47 3.85 11.73
CA ILE A 162 9.67 2.69 12.11
C ILE A 162 10.27 2.12 13.38
N VAL A 163 9.46 1.94 14.42
CA VAL A 163 9.92 1.41 15.72
C VAL A 163 9.12 0.18 16.07
N ASP A 164 9.81 -0.88 16.44
CA ASP A 164 9.22 -2.09 16.99
C ASP A 164 9.06 -1.98 18.51
N PHE A 165 7.81 -1.95 18.98
CA PHE A 165 7.47 -1.86 20.40
C PHE A 165 7.40 -3.22 21.10
N ALA A 166 7.65 -4.33 20.40
CA ALA A 166 7.53 -5.69 20.95
C ALA A 166 8.48 -5.95 22.14
N LEU A 167 9.59 -5.21 22.26
CA LEU A 167 10.62 -5.42 23.28
C LEU A 167 10.42 -4.66 24.61
N ASP A 168 9.32 -3.96 24.81
CA ASP A 168 9.09 -3.13 26.01
C ASP A 168 10.16 -2.07 26.31
N GLU A 169 11.06 -1.78 25.36
CA GLU A 169 12.08 -0.72 25.46
C GLU A 169 11.45 0.67 25.59
N ASP A 170 12.16 1.61 26.23
CA ASP A 170 11.72 3.00 26.36
C ASP A 170 12.22 3.85 25.19
N PHE A 171 11.30 4.19 24.27
CA PHE A 171 11.59 5.03 23.12
C PHE A 171 11.34 6.53 23.36
N SER A 172 11.03 6.95 24.60
CA SER A 172 10.91 8.36 24.97
C SER A 172 12.11 9.24 24.55
N PRO A 173 13.37 8.74 24.54
CA PRO A 173 14.52 9.50 24.04
C PRO A 173 14.45 9.89 22.55
N LEU A 174 13.62 9.25 21.73
CA LEU A 174 13.44 9.63 20.30
C LEU A 174 12.58 10.87 20.13
N ARG A 175 11.73 11.19 21.12
CA ARG A 175 10.73 12.25 21.00
C ARG A 175 11.29 13.59 20.52
N PRO A 176 12.39 14.13 21.10
CA PRO A 176 12.96 15.38 20.62
C PRO A 176 13.38 15.31 19.15
N GLN A 177 13.86 14.16 18.68
CA GLN A 177 14.28 13.99 17.29
C GLN A 177 13.10 13.90 16.30
N LEU A 178 11.96 13.38 16.75
CA LEU A 178 10.73 13.29 15.94
C LEU A 178 9.98 14.62 15.87
N GLU A 179 10.06 15.42 16.94
CA GLU A 179 9.39 16.73 17.08
C GLU A 179 10.22 17.89 16.50
N THR A 180 11.53 17.74 16.28
CA THR A 180 12.43 18.86 15.95
C THR A 180 13.04 18.75 14.56
N SER A 181 12.60 19.63 13.65
CA SER A 181 13.48 20.16 12.60
C SER A 181 13.99 21.53 13.03
N ALA A 182 15.30 21.77 12.92
CA ALA A 182 15.94 23.04 13.30
C ALA A 182 15.48 24.25 12.45
N GLU A 183 14.73 24.03 11.37
CA GLU A 183 14.35 25.06 10.40
C GLU A 183 12.82 25.22 10.20
N ASP A 184 11.98 24.28 10.64
CA ASP A 184 10.51 24.36 10.48
C ASP A 184 9.74 23.62 11.60
N PRO A 185 9.07 24.35 12.52
CA PRO A 185 8.25 23.78 13.61
C PRO A 185 7.02 22.98 13.17
N GLN A 186 6.68 22.95 11.88
CA GLN A 186 5.61 22.09 11.33
C GLN A 186 6.14 20.78 10.72
N ALA A 187 7.46 20.63 10.54
CA ALA A 187 8.07 19.45 9.92
C ALA A 187 8.47 18.41 10.98
N SER A 188 7.49 17.75 11.59
CA SER A 188 7.72 16.55 12.40
C SER A 188 8.11 15.38 11.50
N ILE A 189 9.11 14.60 11.89
CA ILE A 189 9.47 13.37 11.19
C ILE A 189 8.39 12.33 11.48
N PRO A 190 7.70 11.79 10.45
CA PRO A 190 6.69 10.77 10.65
C PRO A 190 7.28 9.49 11.27
N ALA A 191 6.58 8.95 12.26
CA ALA A 191 6.96 7.76 12.99
C ALA A 191 5.82 6.73 13.02
N ILE A 192 6.16 5.48 12.72
CA ILE A 192 5.26 4.32 12.72
C ILE A 192 5.70 3.39 13.84
N ALA A 193 4.77 3.01 14.71
CA ALA A 193 5.00 1.99 15.73
C ALA A 193 4.43 0.63 15.27
N LEU A 194 5.25 -0.41 15.31
CA LEU A 194 4.81 -1.80 15.19
C LEU A 194 4.48 -2.29 16.60
N VAL A 195 3.25 -2.75 16.82
CA VAL A 195 2.73 -3.06 18.16
C VAL A 195 2.14 -4.47 18.21
N ALA A 196 2.46 -5.23 19.25
CA ALA A 196 1.95 -6.59 19.41
C ALA A 196 0.63 -6.65 20.20
N ASN A 197 0.30 -5.62 20.98
CA ASN A 197 -0.87 -5.60 21.86
C ASN A 197 -1.37 -4.18 22.16
N SER A 198 -2.49 -4.08 22.89
CA SER A 198 -3.11 -2.80 23.26
C SER A 198 -2.25 -1.93 24.17
N GLN A 199 -1.45 -2.53 25.07
CA GLN A 199 -0.55 -1.81 25.96
C GLN A 199 0.59 -1.14 25.17
N HIS A 200 1.15 -1.83 24.18
CA HIS A 200 2.14 -1.27 23.26
C HIS A 200 1.55 -0.13 22.43
N ARG A 201 0.30 -0.28 21.96
CA ARG A 201 -0.42 0.79 21.24
C ARG A 201 -0.59 2.05 22.09
N GLU A 202 -1.03 1.91 23.35
CA GLU A 202 -1.21 3.04 24.25
C GLU A 202 0.12 3.76 24.54
N ARG A 203 1.20 3.02 24.74
CA ARG A 203 2.55 3.58 24.93
C ARG A 203 3.04 4.32 23.69
N ALA A 204 2.91 3.74 22.51
CA ALA A 204 3.28 4.37 21.26
C ALA A 204 2.52 5.69 21.04
N LEU A 205 1.21 5.69 21.32
CA LEU A 205 0.38 6.89 21.25
C LEU A 205 0.85 7.97 22.25
N ALA A 206 1.13 7.58 23.49
CA ALA A 206 1.62 8.49 24.52
C ALA A 206 3.00 9.11 24.19
N GLN A 207 3.81 8.39 23.40
CA GLN A 207 5.14 8.83 22.94
C GLN A 207 5.12 9.60 21.62
N GLY A 208 3.93 9.85 21.04
CA GLY A 208 3.77 10.74 19.88
C GLY A 208 3.91 10.06 18.52
N PHE A 209 3.88 8.72 18.46
CA PHE A 209 3.87 8.00 17.18
C PHE A 209 2.55 8.22 16.45
N GLN A 210 2.61 8.53 15.16
CA GLN A 210 1.46 8.94 14.37
C GLN A 210 0.61 7.74 13.92
N ILE A 211 1.24 6.59 13.66
CA ILE A 211 0.58 5.37 13.20
C ILE A 211 0.99 4.19 14.08
N GLN A 212 0.04 3.30 14.40
CA GLN A 212 0.29 2.04 15.11
C GLN A 212 -0.23 0.85 14.29
N LEU A 213 0.69 0.04 13.76
CA LEU A 213 0.38 -1.16 12.99
C LEU A 213 0.50 -2.40 13.87
N MET A 214 -0.50 -3.27 13.82
CA MET A 214 -0.49 -4.52 14.58
C MET A 214 0.45 -5.53 13.93
N GLU A 215 1.27 -6.19 14.74
CA GLU A 215 2.03 -7.35 14.28
C GLU A 215 1.14 -8.61 14.13
N PRO A 216 1.40 -9.48 13.15
CA PRO A 216 2.44 -9.37 12.11
C PRO A 216 2.07 -8.33 11.04
N VAL A 217 3.00 -7.43 10.73
CA VAL A 217 2.73 -6.36 9.75
C VAL A 217 2.66 -6.90 8.32
N GLU A 218 1.62 -6.48 7.60
CA GLU A 218 1.50 -6.65 6.17
C GLU A 218 2.30 -5.56 5.45
N ILE A 219 3.33 -5.96 4.70
CA ILE A 219 4.22 -5.04 3.98
C ILE A 219 3.45 -4.06 3.06
N PRO A 220 2.40 -4.47 2.32
CA PRO A 220 1.62 -3.51 1.52
C PRO A 220 0.91 -2.44 2.35
N GLU A 221 0.50 -2.76 3.57
CA GLU A 221 -0.11 -1.80 4.50
C GLU A 221 0.94 -0.84 5.03
N LEU A 222 2.09 -1.35 5.47
CA LEU A 222 3.23 -0.54 5.89
C LEU A 222 3.67 0.46 4.80
N VAL A 223 3.83 -0.01 3.56
CA VAL A 223 4.20 0.84 2.42
C VAL A 223 3.15 1.90 2.15
N ALA A 224 1.86 1.58 2.27
CA ALA A 224 0.78 2.55 2.10
C ALA A 224 0.81 3.64 3.17
N GLU A 225 1.05 3.28 4.43
CA GLU A 225 1.18 4.26 5.52
C GLU A 225 2.42 5.14 5.37
N ILE A 226 3.57 4.57 4.99
CA ILE A 226 4.77 5.35 4.67
C ILE A 226 4.48 6.35 3.55
N ALA A 227 3.82 5.90 2.48
CA ALA A 227 3.47 6.76 1.34
C ALA A 227 2.51 7.90 1.74
N ASN A 228 1.50 7.59 2.56
CA ASN A 228 0.56 8.58 3.09
C ASN A 228 1.29 9.65 3.92
N LEU A 229 2.12 9.22 4.89
CA LEU A 229 2.83 10.11 5.81
C LEU A 229 3.86 10.99 5.11
N THR A 230 4.46 10.52 4.03
CA THR A 230 5.51 11.24 3.29
C THR A 230 4.99 12.01 2.08
N GLY A 231 3.68 11.92 1.80
CA GLY A 231 3.09 12.51 0.60
C GLY A 231 3.57 11.87 -0.72
N ARG A 232 4.14 10.65 -0.67
CA ARG A 232 4.67 9.90 -1.82
C ARG A 232 3.63 8.92 -2.39
N LEU A 233 2.37 9.36 -2.43
CA LEU A 233 1.25 8.65 -3.04
C LEU A 233 1.33 8.75 -4.57
N ASP A 234 2.30 8.07 -5.17
CA ASP A 234 2.49 8.02 -6.62
C ASP A 234 1.91 6.76 -7.26
#